data_AF-A0A3N2R340-F1
#
_entry.id   AF-A0A3N2R340-F1
#
_cell.length_a   1.000
_cell.length_b   1.000
_cell.length_c   1.000
_cell.angle_alpha   90.00
_cell.angle_beta   90.00
_cell.angle_gamma   90.00
#
_symmetry.space_group_name_H-M   'P 1'
#
loop_
_entity.id
_entity.type
_entity.pdbx_description
1 polymer ?
#
loop_
_entity_poly.entity_id
_entity_poly.type
_entity_poly.pdbx_seq_one_letter_code
_entity_poly.pdbx_strand_id
1 'polypeptide(L)'
;MRNATRMARFAALALVFTLSGCSIHQSIGKSTGAFLHPVSGKDFVHIPNDQWDQQNHALVYFYRTHSRWAADEIESPSVYIDGEHYFNIRDDSYTWLEVEPGPRHIIMRRPLLGLEGINDIDLSRIADAVLHVEAGQIYYLRYNELSPPKQAHPDLDAEDPLASGDLQLVTRDYAMGQGEIVTTQFLNSDMLAPNHAATSIVEANQDADYERRREELETARDEEIEAMKAKGQYEEAPWYWPFGGGPTQPLETDRQIDALDKAYASLEAERERAEEAEDSGWWPF
;
A
#
# COMPACT_ATOMS: atom_id res chain seq x y z
N MET A 1 -3.65 10.24 -47.02
CA MET A 1 -2.74 10.53 -45.87
C MET A 1 -3.48 11.02 -44.62
N ARG A 2 -4.47 11.92 -44.69
CA ARG A 2 -5.27 12.40 -43.54
C ARG A 2 -6.01 11.31 -42.72
N ASN A 3 -6.46 10.23 -43.36
CA ASN A 3 -7.22 9.16 -42.68
C ASN A 3 -6.31 8.19 -41.89
N ALA A 4 -5.08 7.97 -42.36
CA ALA A 4 -4.10 7.13 -41.66
C ALA A 4 -3.65 7.79 -40.34
N THR A 5 -3.49 9.12 -40.32
CA THR A 5 -3.14 9.89 -39.11
C THR A 5 -4.28 9.92 -38.09
N ARG A 6 -5.55 9.83 -38.53
CA ARG A 6 -6.72 9.72 -37.63
C ARG A 6 -6.84 8.31 -37.05
N MET A 7 -6.68 7.27 -37.87
CA MET A 7 -6.67 5.88 -37.40
C MET A 7 -5.54 5.61 -36.41
N ALA A 8 -4.33 6.13 -36.66
CA ALA A 8 -3.21 6.01 -35.73
C ALA A 8 -3.46 6.72 -34.38
N ARG A 9 -4.17 7.86 -34.38
CA ARG A 9 -4.57 8.56 -33.15
C ARG A 9 -5.65 7.80 -32.37
N PHE A 10 -6.64 7.23 -33.05
CA PHE A 10 -7.65 6.38 -32.41
C PHE A 10 -7.05 5.08 -31.87
N ALA A 11 -6.10 4.46 -32.58
CA ALA A 11 -5.38 3.29 -32.10
C ALA A 11 -4.48 3.61 -30.88
N ALA A 12 -3.79 4.77 -30.88
CA ALA A 12 -3.01 5.22 -29.73
C ALA A 12 -3.89 5.55 -28.51
N LEU A 13 -5.05 6.18 -28.72
CA LEU A 13 -6.00 6.47 -27.63
C LEU A 13 -6.62 5.17 -27.07
N ALA A 14 -6.97 4.22 -27.94
CA ALA A 14 -7.48 2.91 -27.54
C ALA A 14 -6.43 2.08 -26.78
N LEU A 15 -5.14 2.19 -27.16
CA LEU A 15 -4.04 1.51 -26.46
C LEU A 15 -3.85 2.06 -25.03
N VAL A 16 -4.03 3.38 -24.83
CA VAL A 16 -3.96 4.01 -23.50
C VAL A 16 -5.11 3.54 -22.60
N PHE A 17 -6.33 3.35 -23.13
CA PHE A 17 -7.46 2.79 -22.38
C PHE A 17 -7.33 1.28 -22.07
N THR A 18 -6.60 0.50 -22.90
CA THR A 18 -6.36 -0.92 -22.61
C THR A 18 -5.22 -1.18 -21.63
N LEU A 19 -4.37 -0.18 -21.37
CA LEU A 19 -3.28 -0.28 -20.38
C LEU A 19 -3.74 0.05 -18.96
N SER A 20 -4.95 0.58 -18.78
CA SER A 20 -5.54 0.90 -17.47
C SER A 20 -5.85 -0.33 -16.62
N GLY A 21 -5.65 -1.55 -17.13
CA GLY A 21 -5.85 -2.81 -16.40
C GLY A 21 -4.62 -3.71 -16.30
N CYS A 22 -3.42 -3.18 -16.60
CA CYS A 22 -2.16 -3.90 -16.42
C CYS A 22 -1.25 -3.14 -15.45
N SER A 23 -1.30 -3.47 -14.15
CA SER A 23 -0.30 -2.99 -13.19
C SER A 23 1.01 -3.76 -13.40
N ILE A 24 2.13 -3.04 -13.46
CA ILE A 24 3.46 -3.65 -13.56
C ILE A 24 4.19 -3.35 -12.25
N HIS A 25 4.50 -4.39 -11.49
CA HIS A 25 5.28 -4.29 -10.27
C HIS A 25 6.77 -4.40 -10.60
N GLN A 26 7.53 -3.36 -10.28
CA GLN A 26 8.96 -3.29 -10.53
C GLN A 26 9.70 -2.37 -9.55
N SER A 27 10.95 -2.71 -9.29
CA SER A 27 11.93 -1.96 -8.51
C SER A 27 13.25 -1.78 -9.27
N ILE A 28 13.21 -1.74 -10.61
CA ILE A 28 14.40 -1.57 -11.47
C ILE A 28 15.22 -0.37 -10.99
N GLY A 29 16.47 -0.62 -10.60
CA GLY A 29 17.41 0.38 -10.10
C GLY A 29 17.19 0.82 -8.65
N LYS A 30 16.20 0.24 -7.94
CA LYS A 30 15.89 0.51 -6.52
C LYS A 30 16.19 -0.69 -5.61
N SER A 31 16.14 -1.90 -6.15
CA SER A 31 16.29 -3.16 -5.42
C SER A 31 17.72 -3.56 -5.07
N THR A 32 18.68 -2.63 -5.03
CA THR A 32 20.07 -2.98 -4.70
C THR A 32 20.15 -3.69 -3.34
N GLY A 33 20.72 -4.90 -3.34
CA GLY A 33 20.89 -5.74 -2.15
C GLY A 33 22.12 -5.37 -1.31
N ALA A 34 22.19 -5.95 -0.11
CA ALA A 34 23.24 -5.64 0.86
C ALA A 34 24.64 -6.08 0.41
N PHE A 35 24.75 -7.10 -0.45
CA PHE A 35 26.03 -7.55 -1.00
C PHE A 35 26.73 -6.45 -1.79
N LEU A 36 25.95 -5.64 -2.52
CA LEU A 36 26.46 -4.53 -3.33
C LEU A 36 26.53 -3.24 -2.54
N HIS A 37 25.55 -2.99 -1.66
CA HIS A 37 25.45 -1.77 -0.90
C HIS A 37 24.87 -2.03 0.50
N PRO A 38 25.72 -2.34 1.50
CA PRO A 38 25.31 -2.50 2.89
C PRO A 38 24.60 -1.24 3.42
N VAL A 39 23.75 -1.41 4.41
CA VAL A 39 23.11 -0.29 5.10
C VAL A 39 24.15 0.49 5.89
N SER A 40 24.00 1.81 5.96
CA SER A 40 24.94 2.70 6.63
C SER A 40 24.26 3.84 7.40
N GLY A 41 22.95 3.72 7.62
CA GLY A 41 22.20 4.67 8.43
C GLY A 41 22.55 4.58 9.92
N LYS A 42 21.88 5.43 10.71
CA LYS A 42 22.08 5.47 12.16
C LYS A 42 21.54 4.20 12.80
N ASP A 43 22.14 3.80 13.92
CA ASP A 43 21.61 2.71 14.76
C ASP A 43 20.17 3.03 15.21
N PHE A 44 19.42 1.97 15.50
CA PHE A 44 18.02 2.09 15.87
C PHE A 44 17.78 3.05 17.05
N VAL A 45 16.93 4.05 16.78
CA VAL A 45 16.32 4.92 17.77
C VAL A 45 14.85 5.03 17.43
N HIS A 46 14.00 4.89 18.45
CA HIS A 46 12.57 5.08 18.30
C HIS A 46 12.26 6.51 17.84
N ILE A 47 11.34 6.68 16.89
CA ILE A 47 10.92 8.01 16.46
C ILE A 47 10.22 8.68 17.66
N PRO A 48 10.58 9.91 18.01
CA PRO A 48 9.89 10.66 19.04
C PRO A 48 8.37 10.76 18.79
N ASN A 49 7.56 10.68 19.85
CA ASN A 49 6.09 10.74 19.72
C ASN A 49 5.56 12.10 19.22
N ASP A 50 6.40 13.13 19.14
CA ASP A 50 6.07 14.44 18.59
C ASP A 50 6.39 14.58 17.09
N GLN A 51 6.90 13.53 16.45
CA GLN A 51 7.25 13.51 15.01
C GLN A 51 6.21 12.80 14.14
N TRP A 52 5.10 12.34 14.71
CA TRP A 52 3.99 11.71 13.99
C TRP A 52 2.68 11.96 14.75
N ASP A 53 1.54 11.87 14.08
CA ASP A 53 0.23 12.10 14.69
C ASP A 53 -0.27 10.84 15.41
N GLN A 54 0.12 10.70 16.67
CA GLN A 54 -0.28 9.57 17.50
C GLN A 54 -1.80 9.54 17.78
N GLN A 55 -2.51 10.67 17.65
CA GLN A 55 -3.94 10.69 17.95
C GLN A 55 -4.77 10.11 16.80
N ASN A 56 -4.34 10.34 15.56
CA ASN A 56 -5.12 9.99 14.38
C ASN A 56 -4.52 8.82 13.59
N HIS A 57 -3.21 8.58 13.66
CA HIS A 57 -2.54 7.59 12.81
C HIS A 57 -1.94 6.43 13.62
N ALA A 58 -1.40 5.44 12.92
CA ALA A 58 -0.61 4.35 13.51
C ALA A 58 0.83 4.39 12.98
N LEU A 59 1.77 3.78 13.71
CA LEU A 59 3.15 3.67 13.28
C LEU A 59 3.53 2.21 13.06
N VAL A 60 4.05 1.88 11.89
CA VAL A 60 4.49 0.52 11.56
C VAL A 60 5.98 0.51 11.30
N TYR A 61 6.73 -0.17 12.18
CA TYR A 61 8.13 -0.46 11.98
C TYR A 61 8.31 -1.72 11.15
N PHE A 62 9.21 -1.65 10.18
CA PHE A 62 9.70 -2.79 9.44
C PHE A 62 11.18 -2.97 9.74
N TYR A 63 11.61 -4.18 10.07
CA TYR A 63 13.02 -4.45 10.27
C TYR A 63 13.42 -5.85 9.82
N ARG A 64 14.65 -5.97 9.33
CA ARG A 64 15.26 -7.22 8.90
C ARG A 64 16.51 -7.44 9.73
N THR A 65 16.51 -8.51 10.51
CA THR A 65 17.68 -8.91 11.31
C THR A 65 18.78 -9.46 10.41
N HIS A 66 20.04 -9.27 10.81
CA HIS A 66 21.19 -9.80 10.08
C HIS A 66 21.11 -11.31 9.82
N SER A 67 21.40 -11.73 8.58
CA SER A 67 21.72 -13.12 8.26
C SER A 67 22.70 -13.22 7.09
N ARG A 68 23.45 -14.33 7.00
CA ARG A 68 24.36 -14.52 5.86
C ARG A 68 23.63 -14.54 4.51
N TRP A 69 22.44 -15.14 4.47
CA TRP A 69 21.60 -15.15 3.27
C TRP A 69 21.25 -13.73 2.81
N ALA A 70 20.80 -12.88 3.74
CA ALA A 70 20.47 -11.49 3.46
C ALA A 70 21.70 -10.63 3.11
N ALA A 71 22.84 -10.88 3.76
CA ALA A 71 24.08 -10.15 3.49
C ALA A 71 24.67 -10.47 2.10
N ASP A 72 24.51 -11.69 1.62
CA ASP A 72 24.99 -12.15 0.30
C ASP A 72 23.98 -11.85 -0.82
N GLU A 73 22.89 -11.12 -0.52
CA GLU A 73 21.82 -10.81 -1.47
C GLU A 73 22.18 -9.66 -2.41
N ILE A 74 22.02 -9.88 -3.71
CA ILE A 74 22.27 -8.88 -4.78
C ILE A 74 21.06 -7.97 -4.97
N GLU A 75 19.84 -8.49 -4.78
CA GLU A 75 18.59 -7.75 -4.92
C GLU A 75 17.73 -7.88 -3.65
N SER A 76 17.48 -6.76 -2.98
CA SER A 76 16.71 -6.73 -1.73
C SER A 76 15.20 -6.81 -1.97
N PRO A 77 14.44 -7.54 -1.13
CA PRO A 77 12.99 -7.65 -1.24
C PRO A 77 12.27 -6.31 -1.19
N SER A 78 11.28 -6.14 -2.05
CA SER A 78 10.42 -4.96 -2.12
C SER A 78 9.24 -5.10 -1.17
N VAL A 79 8.91 -4.01 -0.48
CA VAL A 79 7.75 -3.90 0.39
C VAL A 79 6.71 -2.99 -0.25
N TYR A 80 5.49 -3.53 -0.35
CA TYR A 80 4.32 -2.83 -0.83
C TYR A 80 3.28 -2.72 0.26
N ILE A 81 2.59 -1.59 0.32
CA ILE A 81 1.41 -1.38 1.17
C ILE A 81 0.29 -0.88 0.28
N ASP A 82 -0.88 -1.52 0.37
CA ASP A 82 -2.08 -1.19 -0.40
C ASP A 82 -1.80 -1.08 -1.92
N GLY A 83 -0.90 -1.92 -2.44
CA GLY A 83 -0.53 -1.98 -3.85
C GLY A 83 0.64 -1.08 -4.28
N GLU A 84 1.07 -0.14 -3.41
CA GLU A 84 2.11 0.85 -3.71
C GLU A 84 3.49 0.45 -3.19
N HIS A 85 4.54 0.71 -3.98
CA HIS A 85 5.94 0.40 -3.61
C HIS A 85 6.55 1.51 -2.75
N TYR A 86 7.08 1.14 -1.58
CA TYR A 86 7.74 2.12 -0.70
C TYR A 86 9.25 1.94 -0.60
N PHE A 87 9.72 0.73 -0.28
CA PHE A 87 11.14 0.51 -0.04
C PHE A 87 11.56 -0.94 -0.30
N ASN A 88 12.88 -1.12 -0.39
CA ASN A 88 13.50 -2.43 -0.47
C ASN A 88 14.28 -2.70 0.82
N ILE A 89 13.93 -3.78 1.53
CA ILE A 89 14.45 -4.05 2.87
C ILE A 89 15.76 -4.84 2.82
N ARG A 90 16.87 -4.14 3.01
CA ARG A 90 18.22 -4.71 3.01
C ARG A 90 18.54 -5.43 4.32
N ASP A 91 19.59 -6.24 4.29
CA ASP A 91 20.13 -6.89 5.49
C ASP A 91 20.41 -5.89 6.62
N ASP A 92 20.17 -6.33 7.84
CA ASP A 92 20.45 -5.60 9.08
C ASP A 92 19.89 -4.16 9.13
N SER A 93 18.68 -3.97 8.60
CA SER A 93 18.07 -2.65 8.45
C SER A 93 16.70 -2.52 9.11
N TYR A 94 16.34 -1.29 9.46
CA TYR A 94 14.98 -0.92 9.85
C TYR A 94 14.50 0.35 9.15
N THR A 95 13.18 0.48 9.08
CA THR A 95 12.48 1.70 8.74
C THR A 95 11.11 1.73 9.39
N TRP A 96 10.36 2.81 9.18
CA TRP A 96 9.01 2.98 9.68
C TRP A 96 8.15 3.68 8.64
N LEU A 97 6.84 3.49 8.74
CA LEU A 97 5.83 4.22 8.01
C LEU A 97 4.72 4.64 8.97
N GLU A 98 4.29 5.89 8.90
CA GLU A 98 3.06 6.35 9.55
C GLU A 98 1.90 6.08 8.59
N VAL A 99 0.86 5.42 9.09
CA VAL A 99 -0.22 4.82 8.27
C VAL A 99 -1.60 5.19 8.79
N GLU A 100 -2.56 5.28 7.88
CA GLU A 100 -3.98 5.48 8.23
C GLU A 100 -4.52 4.23 8.98
N PRO A 101 -5.28 4.40 10.07
CA PRO A 101 -5.95 3.29 10.75
C PRO A 101 -6.82 2.43 9.82
N GLY A 102 -6.99 1.15 10.13
CA GLY A 102 -7.75 0.20 9.32
C GLY A 102 -6.92 -0.94 8.73
N PRO A 103 -7.49 -1.70 7.79
CA PRO A 103 -6.79 -2.83 7.16
C PRO A 103 -5.75 -2.34 6.15
N ARG A 104 -4.50 -2.72 6.34
CA ARG A 104 -3.38 -2.45 5.42
C ARG A 104 -2.90 -3.73 4.79
N HIS A 105 -2.95 -3.80 3.47
CA HIS A 105 -2.49 -4.97 2.72
C HIS A 105 -1.00 -4.87 2.46
N ILE A 106 -0.22 -5.75 3.08
CA ILE A 106 1.23 -5.75 2.99
C ILE A 106 1.67 -6.91 2.11
N ILE A 107 2.40 -6.59 1.04
CA ILE A 107 2.97 -7.59 0.15
C ILE A 107 4.48 -7.40 0.10
N MET A 108 5.22 -8.50 0.27
CA MET A 108 6.66 -8.53 0.01
C MET A 108 6.97 -9.36 -1.21
N ARG A 109 7.78 -8.79 -2.12
CA ARG A 109 8.17 -9.42 -3.39
C ARG A 109 9.68 -9.51 -3.50
N ARG A 110 10.16 -10.59 -4.09
CA ARG A 110 11.56 -10.74 -4.48
C ARG A 110 11.71 -10.30 -5.94
N PRO A 111 12.44 -9.22 -6.21
CA PRO A 111 12.73 -8.81 -7.58
C PRO A 111 13.66 -9.80 -8.28
N LEU A 112 13.47 -9.92 -9.60
CA LEU A 112 14.36 -10.59 -10.52
C LEU A 112 14.78 -9.58 -11.60
N LEU A 113 15.99 -9.01 -11.45
CA LEU A 113 16.47 -7.88 -12.25
C LEU A 113 15.52 -6.67 -12.17
N GLY A 114 14.97 -6.43 -10.98
CA GLY A 114 14.02 -5.37 -10.69
C GLY A 114 12.61 -5.58 -11.24
N LEU A 115 12.31 -6.67 -11.94
CA LEU A 115 10.94 -7.05 -12.31
C LEU A 115 10.34 -7.92 -11.21
N GLU A 116 9.07 -7.71 -10.88
CA GLU A 116 8.45 -8.37 -9.73
C GLU A 116 7.12 -9.03 -10.05
N GLY A 117 6.32 -8.45 -10.93
CA GLY A 117 5.01 -9.02 -11.28
C GLY A 117 4.24 -8.19 -12.29
N ILE A 118 3.14 -8.77 -12.79
CA ILE A 118 2.15 -8.09 -13.63
C ILE A 118 0.78 -8.46 -13.08
N ASN A 119 -0.05 -7.47 -12.75
CA ASN A 119 -1.33 -7.67 -12.06
C ASN A 119 -1.13 -8.52 -10.79
N ASP A 120 -2.01 -9.50 -10.58
CA ASP A 120 -1.98 -10.38 -9.41
C ASP A 120 -0.87 -11.46 -9.48
N ILE A 121 -0.10 -11.52 -10.56
CA ILE A 121 0.94 -12.52 -10.79
C ILE A 121 2.29 -11.97 -10.36
N ASP A 122 2.81 -12.49 -9.24
CA ASP A 122 4.16 -12.23 -8.79
C ASP A 122 5.13 -13.29 -9.31
N LEU A 123 6.33 -12.86 -9.69
CA LEU A 123 7.44 -13.75 -10.02
C LEU A 123 7.91 -14.53 -8.79
N SER A 124 7.97 -13.86 -7.64
CA SER A 124 8.35 -14.45 -6.37
C SER A 124 7.77 -13.63 -5.21
N ARG A 125 6.70 -14.15 -4.60
CA ARG A 125 6.03 -13.58 -3.43
C ARG A 125 6.63 -14.16 -2.15
N ILE A 126 6.99 -13.30 -1.21
CA ILE A 126 7.59 -13.64 0.07
C ILE A 126 6.54 -13.60 1.18
N ALA A 127 5.74 -12.53 1.21
CA ALA A 127 4.68 -12.34 2.19
C ALA A 127 3.47 -11.66 1.54
N ASP A 128 2.30 -11.97 2.07
CA ASP A 128 1.00 -11.42 1.66
C ASP A 128 0.07 -11.53 2.87
N ALA A 129 -0.19 -10.38 3.48
CA ALA A 129 -0.90 -10.31 4.75
C ALA A 129 -1.69 -9.01 4.91
N VAL A 130 -2.79 -9.07 5.65
CA VAL A 130 -3.55 -7.88 6.04
C VAL A 130 -3.27 -7.57 7.50
N LEU A 131 -2.64 -6.43 7.76
CA LEU A 131 -2.43 -5.91 9.11
C LEU A 131 -3.57 -4.95 9.45
N HIS A 132 -4.30 -5.20 10.53
CA HIS A 132 -5.28 -4.25 11.05
C HIS A 132 -4.57 -3.29 12.00
N VAL A 133 -4.48 -2.02 11.61
CA VAL A 133 -3.81 -0.99 12.42
C VAL A 133 -4.83 -0.08 13.12
N GLU A 134 -4.46 0.38 14.30
CA GLU A 134 -5.31 1.21 15.16
C GLU A 134 -4.58 2.50 15.50
N ALA A 135 -5.32 3.61 15.60
CA ALA A 135 -4.77 4.91 15.94
C ALA A 135 -4.02 4.87 17.29
N GLY A 136 -2.84 5.48 17.32
CA GLY A 136 -1.96 5.56 18.48
C GLY A 136 -1.18 4.30 18.82
N GLN A 137 -1.38 3.20 18.07
CA GLN A 137 -0.62 1.96 18.24
C GLN A 137 0.66 1.94 17.39
N ILE A 138 1.64 1.15 17.85
CA ILE A 138 2.92 0.94 17.17
C ILE A 138 3.11 -0.55 16.93
N TYR A 139 3.30 -0.91 15.67
CA TYR A 139 3.44 -2.28 15.21
C TYR A 139 4.89 -2.56 14.78
N TYR A 140 5.37 -3.79 14.98
CA TYR A 140 6.73 -4.20 14.62
C TYR A 140 6.67 -5.43 13.72
N LEU A 141 6.95 -5.23 12.44
CA LEU A 141 7.05 -6.29 11.44
C LEU A 141 8.50 -6.72 11.27
N ARG A 142 8.78 -7.94 11.71
CA ARG A 142 10.07 -8.61 11.65
C ARG A 142 10.17 -9.42 10.37
N TYR A 143 11.21 -9.19 9.58
CA TYR A 143 11.50 -9.99 8.40
C TYR A 143 12.76 -10.84 8.57
N ASN A 144 12.64 -12.16 8.42
CA ASN A 144 13.78 -13.08 8.41
C ASN A 144 13.40 -14.43 7.76
N GLU A 145 14.10 -14.81 6.69
CA GLU A 145 13.84 -16.04 5.92
C GLU A 145 14.48 -17.32 6.51
N LEU A 146 15.40 -17.19 7.46
CA LEU A 146 16.15 -18.34 8.01
C LEU A 146 15.69 -18.74 9.41
N SER A 147 15.19 -17.77 10.18
CA SER A 147 14.86 -17.99 11.58
C SER A 147 13.58 -17.26 11.97
N PRO A 148 12.53 -17.99 12.39
CA PRO A 148 11.34 -17.37 12.95
C PRO A 148 11.66 -16.76 14.33
N PRO A 149 10.81 -15.85 14.84
CA PRO A 149 10.93 -15.34 16.20
C PRO A 149 10.78 -16.49 17.19
N LYS A 150 11.44 -16.37 18.34
CA LYS A 150 11.36 -17.39 19.40
C LYS A 150 9.97 -17.49 20.04
N GLN A 151 9.15 -16.46 19.87
CA GLN A 151 7.80 -16.36 20.38
C GLN A 151 6.91 -15.76 19.28
N ALA A 152 5.80 -16.44 18.98
CA ALA A 152 4.76 -15.90 18.10
C ALA A 152 4.01 -14.76 18.79
N HIS A 153 3.38 -13.88 18.00
CA HIS A 153 2.51 -12.84 18.55
C HIS A 153 1.36 -13.49 19.33
N PRO A 154 1.09 -13.10 20.59
CA PRO A 154 0.10 -13.76 21.44
C PRO A 154 -1.33 -13.62 20.93
N ASP A 155 -1.61 -12.53 20.20
CA ASP A 155 -2.95 -12.19 19.72
C ASP A 155 -3.23 -12.65 18.28
N LEU A 156 -2.25 -13.29 17.62
CA LEU A 156 -2.43 -13.83 16.27
C LEU A 156 -2.68 -15.34 16.31
N ASP A 157 -3.59 -15.80 15.44
CA ASP A 157 -3.77 -17.22 15.21
C ASP A 157 -2.51 -17.82 14.55
N ALA A 158 -2.22 -19.09 14.83
CA ALA A 158 -1.02 -19.75 14.32
C ALA A 158 -0.98 -19.85 12.78
N GLU A 159 -2.15 -19.84 12.14
CA GLU A 159 -2.32 -19.86 10.67
C GLU A 159 -2.31 -18.45 10.05
N ASP A 160 -2.25 -17.39 10.86
CA ASP A 160 -2.12 -16.03 10.35
C ASP A 160 -0.80 -15.88 9.56
N PRO A 161 -0.82 -15.30 8.36
CA PRO A 161 0.40 -15.05 7.58
C PRO A 161 1.49 -14.30 8.37
N LEU A 162 1.10 -13.37 9.25
CA LEU A 162 1.99 -12.61 10.12
C LEU A 162 2.44 -13.39 11.38
N ALA A 163 1.92 -14.60 11.61
CA ALA A 163 2.38 -15.47 12.69
C ALA A 163 3.42 -16.50 12.20
N SER A 164 3.28 -17.00 10.97
CA SER A 164 4.03 -18.18 10.49
C SER A 164 4.89 -17.98 9.24
N GLY A 165 4.77 -16.84 8.54
CA GLY A 165 5.56 -16.51 7.35
C GLY A 165 6.96 -15.96 7.64
N ASP A 166 7.66 -15.48 6.60
CA ASP A 166 8.97 -14.83 6.74
C ASP A 166 8.87 -13.39 7.27
N LEU A 167 7.73 -12.73 7.03
CA LEU A 167 7.35 -11.45 7.60
C LEU A 167 6.36 -11.69 8.74
N GLN A 168 6.75 -11.34 9.96
CA GLN A 168 5.99 -11.68 11.16
C GLN A 168 5.75 -10.46 12.04
N LEU A 169 4.53 -10.32 12.55
CA LEU A 169 4.23 -9.32 13.58
C LEU A 169 4.82 -9.81 14.90
N VAL A 170 5.54 -8.93 15.59
CA VAL A 170 6.09 -9.22 16.91
C VAL A 170 5.67 -8.16 17.92
N THR A 171 5.66 -8.55 19.19
CA THR A 171 5.39 -7.60 20.27
C THR A 171 6.53 -6.61 20.42
N ARG A 172 6.25 -5.44 20.99
CA ARG A 172 7.26 -4.44 21.32
C ARG A 172 8.40 -5.03 22.18
N ASP A 173 8.06 -5.82 23.19
CA ASP A 173 9.05 -6.41 24.09
C ASP A 173 9.98 -7.38 23.35
N TYR A 174 9.45 -8.13 22.37
CA TYR A 174 10.26 -8.98 21.51
C TYR A 174 11.15 -8.14 20.59
N ALA A 175 10.58 -7.16 19.89
CA ALA A 175 11.32 -6.30 18.96
C ALA A 175 12.47 -5.57 19.66
N MET A 176 12.28 -5.12 20.90
CA MET A 176 13.31 -4.43 21.70
C MET A 176 14.34 -5.40 22.32
N GLY A 177 14.23 -6.70 22.06
CA GLY A 177 15.14 -7.73 22.53
C GLY A 177 16.52 -7.69 21.85
N GLN A 178 17.48 -8.39 22.44
CA GLN A 178 18.83 -8.48 21.89
C GLN A 178 18.85 -9.20 20.54
N GLY A 179 19.44 -8.56 19.52
CA GLY A 179 19.58 -9.12 18.18
C GLY A 179 18.34 -8.94 17.28
N GLU A 180 17.37 -8.12 17.71
CA GLU A 180 16.20 -7.74 16.95
C GLU A 180 16.35 -6.30 16.43
N ILE A 181 15.32 -5.45 16.47
CA ILE A 181 15.37 -4.12 15.84
C ILE A 181 16.48 -3.22 16.40
N VAL A 182 16.81 -3.38 17.68
CA VAL A 182 17.80 -2.54 18.38
C VAL A 182 19.23 -2.69 17.87
N THR A 183 19.52 -3.77 17.13
CA THR A 183 20.84 -3.98 16.52
C THR A 183 20.90 -3.56 15.05
N THR A 184 19.77 -3.16 14.48
CA THR A 184 19.67 -2.80 13.06
C THR A 184 19.97 -1.32 12.82
N GLN A 185 20.25 -1.00 11.55
CA GLN A 185 20.56 0.36 11.11
C GLN A 185 19.48 0.96 10.22
N PHE A 186 19.35 2.27 10.25
CA PHE A 186 18.31 2.96 9.50
C PHE A 186 18.48 2.78 8.00
N LEU A 187 17.40 2.40 7.31
CA LEU A 187 17.39 2.22 5.87
C LEU A 187 17.44 3.58 5.16
N ASN A 188 18.64 4.12 4.99
CA ASN A 188 18.84 5.39 4.31
C ASN A 188 18.49 5.28 2.81
N SER A 189 17.90 6.35 2.28
CA SER A 189 17.70 6.54 0.84
C SER A 189 18.95 7.19 0.23
N ASP A 190 19.50 6.63 -0.84
CA ASP A 190 20.67 7.15 -1.54
C ASP A 190 20.60 6.88 -3.06
N MET A 191 21.60 7.33 -3.82
CA MET A 191 21.61 7.18 -5.28
C MET A 191 21.70 5.73 -5.77
N LEU A 192 22.22 4.81 -4.96
CA LEU A 192 22.40 3.40 -5.31
C LEU A 192 21.23 2.53 -4.84
N ALA A 193 20.49 2.99 -3.83
CA ALA A 193 19.29 2.35 -3.29
C ALA A 193 18.24 3.39 -2.88
N PRO A 194 17.60 4.05 -3.85
CA PRO A 194 16.54 5.02 -3.55
C PRO A 194 15.32 4.31 -2.97
N ASN A 195 14.77 4.87 -1.89
CA ASN A 195 13.55 4.41 -1.24
C ASN A 195 12.70 5.58 -0.72
N HIS A 196 11.43 5.29 -0.44
CA HIS A 196 10.43 6.18 0.17
C HIS A 196 10.06 5.64 1.56
N ALA A 197 11.07 5.40 2.40
CA ALA A 197 10.89 4.90 3.75
C ALA A 197 10.90 6.06 4.77
N ALA A 198 10.48 5.80 6.01
CA ALA A 198 10.52 6.77 7.11
C ALA A 198 9.70 8.05 6.84
N THR A 199 8.48 7.84 6.35
CA THR A 199 7.55 8.91 5.98
C THR A 199 6.14 8.54 6.42
N SER A 200 5.27 9.55 6.47
CA SER A 200 3.83 9.32 6.47
C SER A 200 3.36 8.90 5.09
N ILE A 201 2.49 7.91 5.05
CA ILE A 201 1.80 7.41 3.85
C ILE A 201 0.29 7.46 4.01
N VAL A 202 -0.18 8.20 5.02
CA VAL A 202 -1.60 8.34 5.38
C VAL A 202 -2.44 8.81 4.20
N GLU A 203 -1.98 9.81 3.46
CA GLU A 203 -2.72 10.31 2.29
C GLU A 203 -2.89 9.24 1.22
N ALA A 204 -1.80 8.51 0.89
CA ALA A 204 -1.86 7.40 -0.04
C ALA A 204 -2.77 6.27 0.45
N ASN A 205 -2.80 5.98 1.76
CA ASN A 205 -3.72 5.00 2.33
C ASN A 205 -5.18 5.44 2.21
N GLN A 206 -5.49 6.71 2.47
CA GLN A 206 -6.84 7.27 2.35
C GLN A 206 -7.34 7.23 0.90
N ASP A 207 -6.46 7.52 -0.06
CA ASP A 207 -6.77 7.46 -1.49
C ASP A 207 -7.03 6.01 -1.93
N ALA A 208 -6.16 5.08 -1.52
CA ALA A 208 -6.32 3.65 -1.80
C ALA A 208 -7.60 3.06 -1.14
N ASP A 209 -7.93 3.49 0.09
CA ASP A 209 -9.16 3.08 0.77
C ASP A 209 -10.40 3.58 0.05
N TYR A 210 -10.38 4.82 -0.45
CA TYR A 210 -11.45 5.39 -1.24
C TYR A 210 -11.64 4.61 -2.55
N GLU A 211 -10.57 4.37 -3.31
CA GLU A 211 -10.61 3.62 -4.57
C GLU A 211 -11.17 2.21 -4.36
N ARG A 212 -10.61 1.46 -3.40
CA ARG A 212 -11.08 0.11 -3.07
C ARG A 212 -12.56 0.11 -2.67
N ARG A 213 -12.97 1.04 -1.79
CA ARG A 213 -14.35 1.10 -1.33
C ARG A 213 -15.32 1.48 -2.46
N ARG A 214 -14.88 2.33 -3.38
CA ARG A 214 -15.64 2.73 -4.56
C ARG A 214 -15.86 1.56 -5.51
N GLU A 215 -14.82 0.78 -5.79
CA GLU A 215 -14.92 -0.44 -6.62
C GLU A 215 -15.83 -1.51 -6.00
N GLU A 216 -15.74 -1.72 -4.68
CA GLU A 216 -16.64 -2.62 -3.94
C GLU A 216 -18.10 -2.17 -4.07
N LEU A 217 -18.37 -0.88 -3.94
CA LEU A 217 -19.71 -0.31 -4.05
C LEU A 217 -20.25 -0.35 -5.48
N GLU A 218 -19.40 -0.15 -6.49
CA GLU A 218 -19.77 -0.29 -7.91
C GLU A 218 -20.15 -1.75 -8.22
N THR A 219 -19.39 -2.71 -7.71
CA THR A 219 -19.72 -4.14 -7.84
C THR A 219 -21.04 -4.48 -7.13
N ALA A 220 -21.19 -4.03 -5.88
CA ALA A 220 -22.43 -4.25 -5.11
C ALA A 220 -23.65 -3.58 -5.76
N ARG A 221 -23.45 -2.43 -6.41
CA ARG A 221 -24.48 -1.72 -7.16
C ARG A 221 -24.97 -2.53 -8.35
N ASP A 222 -24.07 -3.14 -9.10
CA ASP A 222 -24.44 -4.01 -10.22
C ASP A 222 -25.22 -5.24 -9.73
N GLU A 223 -24.81 -5.84 -8.61
CA GLU A 223 -25.56 -6.93 -7.97
C GLU A 223 -26.95 -6.48 -7.48
N GLU A 224 -27.08 -5.28 -6.91
CA GLU A 224 -28.36 -4.71 -6.49
C GLU A 224 -29.29 -4.51 -7.70
N ILE A 225 -28.77 -4.01 -8.82
CA ILE A 225 -29.51 -3.84 -10.07
C ILE A 225 -30.01 -5.18 -10.61
N GLU A 226 -29.15 -6.21 -10.66
CA GLU A 226 -29.55 -7.55 -11.09
C GLU A 226 -30.62 -8.15 -10.17
N ALA A 227 -30.50 -7.94 -8.86
CA ALA A 227 -31.53 -8.34 -7.89
C ALA A 227 -32.85 -7.60 -8.11
N MET A 228 -32.83 -6.31 -8.47
CA MET A 228 -34.03 -5.54 -8.82
C MET A 228 -34.68 -6.02 -10.11
N LYS A 229 -33.88 -6.33 -11.14
CA LYS A 229 -34.37 -6.93 -12.40
C LYS A 229 -35.09 -8.25 -12.11
N ALA A 230 -34.50 -9.12 -11.30
CA ALA A 230 -35.11 -10.40 -10.91
C ALA A 230 -36.44 -10.23 -10.15
N LYS A 231 -36.61 -9.13 -9.41
CA LYS A 231 -37.85 -8.79 -8.68
C LYS A 231 -38.88 -8.05 -9.55
N GLY A 232 -38.59 -7.75 -10.82
CA GLY A 232 -39.44 -6.93 -11.68
C GLY A 232 -39.51 -5.46 -11.26
N GLN A 233 -38.51 -5.00 -10.48
CA GLN A 233 -38.40 -3.64 -9.96
C GLN A 233 -37.46 -2.77 -10.82
N TYR A 234 -37.25 -3.15 -12.08
CA TYR A 234 -36.40 -2.46 -13.03
C TYR A 234 -37.18 -2.22 -14.32
N GLU A 235 -37.26 -0.96 -14.76
CA GLU A 235 -37.90 -0.59 -16.02
C GLU A 235 -36.90 -0.77 -17.17
N GLU A 236 -37.24 -1.63 -18.13
CA GLU A 236 -36.44 -1.80 -19.34
C GLU A 236 -36.51 -0.56 -20.23
N ALA A 237 -35.38 -0.22 -20.84
CA ALA A 237 -35.31 0.91 -21.75
C ALA A 237 -36.17 0.63 -23.01
N PRO A 238 -37.07 1.55 -23.41
CA PRO A 238 -37.85 1.37 -24.62
C PRO A 238 -36.95 1.36 -25.87
N TRP A 239 -37.35 0.61 -26.90
CA TRP A 239 -36.53 0.38 -28.11
C TRP A 239 -36.11 1.67 -28.85
N TYR A 240 -36.89 2.75 -28.74
CA TYR A 240 -36.61 4.04 -29.36
C TYR A 240 -35.72 4.94 -28.48
N TRP A 241 -35.45 4.55 -27.23
CA TRP A 241 -34.63 5.28 -26.27
C TRP A 241 -33.86 4.32 -25.36
N PRO A 242 -32.75 3.72 -25.84
CA PRO A 242 -32.00 2.68 -25.13
C PRO A 242 -31.32 3.16 -23.85
N PHE A 243 -31.40 4.46 -23.52
CA PHE A 243 -30.81 5.07 -22.33
C PHE A 243 -31.84 5.40 -21.23
N GLY A 244 -33.14 5.12 -21.41
CA GLY A 244 -34.17 5.50 -20.42
C GLY A 244 -34.90 4.34 -19.79
N GLY A 245 -34.13 3.32 -19.38
CA GLY A 245 -34.55 2.34 -18.37
C GLY A 245 -33.77 2.56 -17.09
N GLY A 246 -34.23 1.98 -15.98
CA GLY A 246 -33.58 2.14 -14.69
C GLY A 246 -34.33 1.48 -13.53
N PRO A 247 -33.73 1.50 -12.33
CA PRO A 247 -34.39 0.96 -11.14
C PRO A 247 -35.61 1.80 -10.78
N THR A 248 -36.70 1.14 -10.38
CA THR A 248 -37.96 1.80 -9.97
C THR A 248 -37.88 2.45 -8.60
N GLN A 249 -36.84 2.13 -7.82
CA GLN A 249 -36.54 2.70 -6.51
C GLN A 249 -35.08 3.15 -6.47
N PRO A 250 -34.74 4.16 -5.66
CA PRO A 250 -33.34 4.53 -5.45
C PRO A 250 -32.53 3.34 -4.92
N LEU A 251 -31.35 3.12 -5.48
CA LEU A 251 -30.42 2.09 -5.00
C LEU A 251 -29.84 2.54 -3.66
N GLU A 252 -29.69 1.60 -2.73
CA GLU A 252 -28.99 1.90 -1.48
C GLU A 252 -27.50 2.11 -1.73
N THR A 253 -26.92 1.37 -2.68
CA THR A 253 -25.53 1.55 -3.10
C THR A 253 -25.27 2.94 -3.69
N ASP A 254 -26.21 3.53 -4.44
CA ASP A 254 -26.06 4.89 -4.98
C ASP A 254 -25.92 5.92 -3.84
N ARG A 255 -26.64 5.74 -2.73
CA ARG A 255 -26.52 6.61 -1.56
C ARG A 255 -25.19 6.42 -0.85
N GLN A 256 -24.69 5.19 -0.80
CA GLN A 256 -23.39 4.89 -0.19
C GLN A 256 -22.25 5.48 -1.00
N ILE A 257 -22.32 5.41 -2.34
CA ILE A 257 -21.35 6.03 -3.25
C ILE A 257 -21.38 7.55 -3.07
N ASP A 258 -22.54 8.20 -3.09
CA ASP A 258 -22.65 9.65 -2.88
C ASP A 258 -22.12 10.09 -1.50
N ALA A 259 -22.33 9.28 -0.45
CA ALA A 259 -21.77 9.53 0.87
C ALA A 259 -20.24 9.39 0.89
N LEU A 260 -19.70 8.36 0.22
CA LEU A 260 -18.26 8.14 0.09
C LEU A 260 -17.59 9.29 -0.67
N ASP A 261 -18.12 9.65 -1.84
CA ASP A 261 -17.61 10.73 -2.68
C ASP A 261 -17.60 12.07 -1.93
N LYS A 262 -18.64 12.35 -1.13
CA LYS A 262 -18.70 13.56 -0.28
C LYS A 262 -17.66 13.54 0.85
N ALA A 263 -17.47 12.39 1.49
CA ALA A 263 -16.47 12.26 2.54
C ALA A 263 -15.06 12.48 1.97
N TYR A 264 -14.76 11.85 0.83
CA TYR A 264 -13.48 12.02 0.15
C TYR A 264 -13.26 13.47 -0.33
N ALA A 265 -14.27 14.11 -0.94
CA ALA A 265 -14.18 15.51 -1.32
C ALA A 265 -13.98 16.46 -0.12
N SER A 266 -14.52 16.13 1.06
CA SER A 266 -14.28 16.92 2.27
C SER A 266 -12.84 16.80 2.76
N LEU A 267 -12.25 15.62 2.59
CA LEU A 267 -10.88 15.31 2.95
C LEU A 267 -9.90 15.99 1.99
N GLU A 268 -10.15 15.96 0.67
CA GLU A 268 -9.38 16.74 -0.31
C GLU A 268 -9.42 18.24 0.01
N ALA A 269 -10.59 18.79 0.35
CA ALA A 269 -10.73 20.19 0.75
C ALA A 269 -10.06 20.52 2.10
N GLU A 270 -9.81 19.54 2.96
CA GLU A 270 -8.99 19.70 4.17
C GLU A 270 -7.50 19.76 3.83
N ARG A 271 -7.03 18.86 2.94
CA ARG A 271 -5.65 18.85 2.43
C ARG A 271 -5.30 20.15 1.71
N GLU A 272 -6.14 20.60 0.77
CA GLU A 272 -5.94 21.86 0.04
C GLU A 272 -5.81 23.06 1.01
N ARG A 273 -6.65 23.11 2.06
CA ARG A 273 -6.57 24.16 3.08
C ARG A 273 -5.30 24.08 3.93
N ALA A 274 -4.79 22.88 4.18
CA ALA A 274 -3.53 22.69 4.91
C ALA A 274 -2.34 23.14 4.06
N GLU A 275 -2.28 22.75 2.79
CA GLU A 275 -1.24 23.17 1.83
C GLU A 275 -1.22 24.70 1.67
N GLU A 276 -2.40 25.33 1.49
CA GLU A 276 -2.51 26.79 1.40
C GLU A 276 -2.00 27.49 2.68
N ALA A 277 -2.25 26.90 3.85
CA ALA A 277 -1.80 27.44 5.13
C ALA A 277 -0.27 27.35 5.26
N GLU A 278 0.34 26.24 4.84
CA GLU A 278 1.80 26.07 4.80
C GLU A 278 2.48 27.05 3.84
N ASP A 279 1.92 27.21 2.63
CA ASP A 279 2.43 28.15 1.62
C ASP A 279 2.28 29.62 2.05
N SER A 280 1.20 29.96 2.75
CA SER A 280 0.99 31.31 3.30
C SER A 280 1.93 31.66 4.47
N GLY A 281 2.63 30.67 5.03
CA GLY A 281 3.61 30.81 6.10
C GLY A 281 4.98 31.36 5.65
N TRP A 282 5.26 31.43 4.35
CA TRP A 282 6.51 31.98 3.82
C TRP A 282 6.51 33.52 3.82
N TRP A 283 6.89 34.12 4.96
CA TRP A 283 7.31 35.52 5.00
C TRP A 283 8.84 35.61 5.10
N PRO A 284 9.53 36.25 4.14
CA PRO A 284 10.96 36.50 4.25
C PRO A 284 11.18 37.73 5.14
N PHE A 285 11.44 37.51 6.43
CA PHE A 285 12.00 38.53 7.33
C PHE A 285 13.35 38.06 7.89
#